data_AF-A0A6A8GGK0-F1
#
_entry.id   AF-A0A6A8GGK0-F1
#
_cell.length_a   1.000
_cell.length_b   1.000
_cell.length_c   1.000
_cell.angle_alpha   90.00
_cell.angle_beta   90.00
_cell.angle_gamma   90.00
#
_symmetry.space_group_name_H-M   'P 1'
#
loop_
_entity.id
_entity.type
_entity.pdbx_description
1 polymer ?
#
loop_
_entity_poly.entity_id
_entity_poly.type
_entity_poly.pdbx_seq_one_letter_code
_entity_poly.pdbx_strand_id
1 'polypeptide(L)'
;MIGIVGGGIAGLAAAHRLRKRGHDVRIFEAADSLGGLAATYETRGDDIERYYHHLSKSEETIVELAEELGLGDDLEWRIGKNAYYVDGVVHPLDTAWQIAAYPHMSLYDKFRLGMLTLGVDVRGGIPDFDAYEELAEYEHTPIRDFVVEHTTQGVYDNFVEPLLDGKFGERKDDVSAAWFLGRVRFRGERDLLRGELLGYFDGGFAPLIDALVDAVGRENIQTGSRVTGLDTDDGEVSTLRVETDDGTETHDVDSVVVAAMPNVLEDLTGFQCDIDFQGAVCGLATMSESLMDTYWLNIAHDAPFGSLIEHTNFVPPEQYGGDHLLYVASYVQGPHEDLWQMDDDEVEDVWFDEIEDMFPDFDRSVVEDFKIARNPRAGPVYERGYLDLVVPYDLADDVADGVYYAGMASEAQYPERSLNGGIVAGYEVADRIDDRL
;
A
#
# COMPACT_ATOMS: atom_id res chain seq x y z
N MET A 1 26.34 -5.70 16.73
CA MET A 1 25.32 -6.25 15.82
C MET A 1 24.19 -5.23 15.71
N ILE A 2 23.56 -5.12 14.54
CA ILE A 2 22.41 -4.24 14.29
C ILE A 2 21.13 -5.08 14.39
N GLY A 3 20.27 -4.76 15.35
CA GLY A 3 18.99 -5.42 15.54
C GLY A 3 17.90 -4.78 14.68
N ILE A 4 17.12 -5.58 13.95
CA ILE A 4 16.02 -5.09 13.09
C ILE A 4 14.72 -5.68 13.61
N VAL A 5 13.77 -4.82 13.97
CA VAL A 5 12.45 -5.17 14.48
C VAL A 5 11.45 -5.15 13.33
N GLY A 6 11.03 -6.33 12.87
CA GLY A 6 10.09 -6.51 11.77
C GLY A 6 10.74 -7.11 10.51
N GLY A 7 10.18 -8.22 10.04
CA GLY A 7 10.56 -8.95 8.82
C GLY A 7 9.71 -8.59 7.60
N GLY A 8 9.16 -7.37 7.57
CA GLY A 8 8.52 -6.81 6.37
C GLY A 8 9.53 -6.29 5.35
N ILE A 9 9.04 -5.77 4.23
CA ILE A 9 9.89 -5.31 3.11
C ILE A 9 10.94 -4.27 3.54
N ALA A 10 10.60 -3.33 4.43
CA ALA A 10 11.53 -2.31 4.91
C ALA A 10 12.67 -2.90 5.75
N GLY A 11 12.35 -3.83 6.66
CA GLY A 11 13.34 -4.50 7.50
C GLY A 11 14.27 -5.41 6.68
N LEU A 12 13.71 -6.14 5.71
CA LEU A 12 14.48 -6.96 4.78
C LEU A 12 15.40 -6.11 3.88
N ALA A 13 14.91 -4.99 3.35
CA ALA A 13 15.71 -4.06 2.55
C ALA A 13 16.84 -3.41 3.36
N ALA A 14 16.56 -2.96 4.59
CA ALA A 14 17.57 -2.44 5.50
C ALA A 14 18.66 -3.48 5.79
N ALA A 15 18.25 -4.71 6.14
CA ALA A 15 19.15 -5.82 6.40
C ALA A 15 20.03 -6.14 5.19
N HIS A 16 19.44 -6.25 3.99
CA HIS A 16 20.15 -6.52 2.74
C HIS A 16 21.25 -5.48 2.51
N ARG A 17 20.89 -4.19 2.62
CA ARG A 17 21.82 -3.08 2.37
C ARG A 17 22.94 -2.99 3.40
N LEU A 18 22.63 -3.19 4.68
CA LEU A 18 23.63 -3.26 5.76
C LEU A 18 24.57 -4.45 5.59
N ARG A 19 24.05 -5.62 5.23
CA ARG A 19 24.86 -6.83 4.97
C ARG A 19 25.80 -6.64 3.79
N LYS A 20 25.34 -6.00 2.71
CA LYS A 20 26.16 -5.67 1.54
C LYS A 20 27.35 -4.76 1.90
N ARG A 21 27.22 -3.96 2.96
CA ARG A 21 28.27 -3.08 3.51
C ARG A 21 29.16 -3.75 4.55
N GLY A 22 28.90 -5.01 4.89
CA GLY A 22 29.73 -5.80 5.80
C GLY A 22 29.32 -5.72 7.26
N HIS A 23 28.14 -5.16 7.58
CA HIS A 23 27.62 -5.12 8.93
C HIS A 23 27.00 -6.44 9.36
N ASP A 24 27.09 -6.73 10.66
CA ASP A 24 26.42 -7.87 11.29
C ASP A 24 25.00 -7.48 11.70
N VAL A 25 23.99 -8.19 11.21
CA VAL A 25 22.57 -7.85 11.40
C VAL A 25 21.77 -9.05 11.87
N ARG A 26 20.71 -8.79 12.64
CA ARG A 26 19.72 -9.81 13.04
C ARG A 26 18.31 -9.24 12.92
N ILE A 27 17.45 -9.90 12.15
CA ILE A 27 16.03 -9.56 12.04
C ILE A 27 15.22 -10.39 13.04
N PHE A 28 14.35 -9.74 13.78
CA PHE A 28 13.35 -10.36 14.65
C PHE A 28 11.95 -10.05 14.13
N GLU A 29 11.22 -11.08 13.73
CA GLU A 29 9.83 -11.01 13.27
C GLU A 29 8.92 -11.76 14.24
N ALA A 30 7.84 -11.11 14.66
CA ALA A 30 6.91 -11.66 15.64
C ALA A 30 6.04 -12.79 15.05
N ALA A 31 5.71 -12.71 13.76
CA ALA A 31 4.96 -13.74 13.05
C ALA A 31 5.86 -14.90 12.61
N ASP A 32 5.23 -16.01 12.22
CA ASP A 32 5.92 -17.18 11.65
C ASP A 32 6.33 -16.97 10.18
N SER A 33 5.80 -15.94 9.53
CA SER A 33 6.00 -15.62 8.11
C SER A 33 6.59 -14.22 7.92
N LEU A 34 7.37 -14.06 6.84
CA LEU A 34 8.00 -12.79 6.46
C LEU A 34 7.16 -12.05 5.40
N GLY A 35 7.55 -10.81 5.07
CA GLY A 35 6.92 -9.99 4.02
C GLY A 35 5.93 -8.95 4.55
N GLY A 36 5.46 -9.08 5.80
CA GLY A 36 4.56 -8.11 6.43
C GLY A 36 3.26 -7.94 5.64
N LEU A 37 2.96 -6.72 5.17
CA LEU A 37 1.79 -6.45 4.34
C LEU A 37 1.86 -7.08 2.93
N ALA A 38 3.05 -7.51 2.49
CA ALA A 38 3.24 -8.29 1.27
C ALA A 38 3.21 -9.80 1.51
N ALA A 39 2.75 -10.26 2.69
CA ALA A 39 2.55 -11.68 2.94
C ALA A 39 1.54 -12.26 1.94
N THR A 40 1.68 -13.56 1.65
CA THR A 40 0.89 -14.27 0.64
C THR A 40 -0.03 -15.33 1.26
N TYR A 41 -0.92 -15.84 0.41
CA TYR A 41 -1.64 -17.09 0.53
C TYR A 41 -1.17 -18.04 -0.57
N GLU A 42 -1.04 -19.32 -0.24
CA GLU A 42 -0.83 -20.37 -1.23
C GLU A 42 -2.08 -20.53 -2.12
N THR A 43 -1.87 -20.71 -3.42
CA THR A 43 -2.91 -21.08 -4.39
C THR A 43 -2.61 -22.44 -5.04
N ARG A 44 -3.39 -22.85 -6.05
CA ARG A 44 -3.08 -24.05 -6.86
C ARG A 44 -1.85 -23.86 -7.77
N GLY A 45 -1.45 -22.62 -8.01
CA GLY A 45 -0.26 -22.26 -8.77
C GLY A 45 0.62 -21.31 -7.96
N ASP A 46 0.82 -20.11 -8.48
CA ASP A 46 1.64 -19.08 -7.85
C ASP A 46 0.98 -18.54 -6.57
N ASP A 47 1.80 -18.12 -5.62
CA ASP A 47 1.33 -17.45 -4.41
C ASP A 47 0.66 -16.11 -4.76
N ILE A 48 -0.30 -15.71 -3.94
CA ILE A 48 -1.05 -14.46 -4.11
C ILE A 48 -1.00 -13.64 -2.84
N GLU A 49 -0.83 -12.32 -2.93
CA GLU A 49 -0.75 -11.46 -1.75
C GLU A 49 -2.05 -11.49 -0.92
N ARG A 50 -1.97 -11.21 0.39
CA ARG A 50 -3.18 -11.10 1.23
C ARG A 50 -3.96 -9.81 0.98
N TYR A 51 -3.27 -8.81 0.43
CA TYR A 51 -3.82 -7.53 -0.01
C TYR A 51 -3.39 -7.33 -1.46
N TYR A 52 -4.23 -6.73 -2.28
CA TYR A 52 -3.89 -6.47 -3.69
C TYR A 52 -2.64 -5.58 -3.81
N HIS A 53 -1.74 -5.91 -4.75
CA HIS A 53 -0.53 -5.14 -5.03
C HIS A 53 -0.26 -5.05 -6.52
N HIS A 54 0.35 -3.94 -6.93
CA HIS A 54 0.96 -3.74 -8.24
C HIS A 54 1.98 -2.61 -8.12
N LEU A 55 2.88 -2.50 -9.10
CA LEU A 55 3.86 -1.43 -9.18
C LEU A 55 3.46 -0.38 -10.22
N SER A 56 3.81 0.87 -9.95
CA SER A 56 3.88 1.94 -10.95
C SER A 56 5.32 2.05 -11.50
N LYS A 57 5.55 2.57 -12.71
CA LYS A 57 6.95 2.74 -13.17
C LYS A 57 7.69 3.86 -12.47
N SER A 58 6.97 4.76 -11.81
CA SER A 58 7.56 5.75 -10.91
C SER A 58 8.25 5.12 -9.68
N GLU A 59 7.99 3.83 -9.40
CA GLU A 59 8.62 3.11 -8.30
C GLU A 59 9.94 2.47 -8.74
N GLU A 60 10.95 3.31 -8.98
CA GLU A 60 12.23 2.86 -9.55
C GLU A 60 13.08 2.03 -8.57
N THR A 61 13.04 2.31 -7.26
CA THR A 61 13.91 1.65 -6.27
C THR A 61 13.62 0.15 -6.11
N ILE A 62 12.34 -0.25 -6.15
CA ILE A 62 11.97 -1.67 -6.11
C ILE A 62 12.37 -2.38 -7.41
N VAL A 63 12.31 -1.71 -8.55
CA VAL A 63 12.76 -2.24 -9.85
C VAL A 63 14.27 -2.45 -9.84
N GLU A 64 15.03 -1.44 -9.40
CA GLU A 64 16.50 -1.52 -9.25
C GLU A 64 16.91 -2.63 -8.28
N LEU A 65 16.18 -2.79 -7.16
CA LEU A 65 16.42 -3.88 -6.22
C LEU A 65 16.13 -5.24 -6.85
N ALA A 66 15.04 -5.38 -7.61
CA ALA A 66 14.73 -6.61 -8.32
C ALA A 66 15.82 -6.97 -9.33
N GLU A 67 16.30 -5.98 -10.11
CA GLU A 67 17.43 -6.18 -11.03
C GLU A 67 18.71 -6.62 -10.29
N GLU A 68 19.00 -6.00 -9.14
CA GLU A 68 20.15 -6.37 -8.29
C GLU A 68 20.05 -7.81 -7.79
N LEU A 69 18.85 -8.25 -7.41
CA LEU A 69 18.57 -9.61 -6.94
C LEU A 69 18.44 -10.65 -8.07
N GLY A 70 18.50 -10.21 -9.33
CA GLY A 70 18.40 -11.07 -10.50
C GLY A 70 16.97 -11.43 -10.92
N LEU A 71 15.97 -10.70 -10.40
CA LEU A 71 14.53 -10.84 -10.71
C LEU A 71 14.05 -9.83 -11.76
N GLY A 72 14.95 -9.05 -12.36
CA GLY A 72 14.57 -8.01 -13.33
C GLY A 72 13.81 -8.54 -14.56
N ASP A 73 14.16 -9.75 -15.02
CA ASP A 73 13.47 -10.42 -16.13
C ASP A 73 12.10 -11.00 -15.72
N ASP A 74 11.86 -11.19 -14.42
CA ASP A 74 10.60 -11.70 -13.86
C ASP A 74 9.58 -10.57 -13.61
N LEU A 75 10.01 -9.29 -13.64
CA LEU A 75 9.10 -8.15 -13.53
C LEU A 75 8.43 -7.84 -14.86
N GLU A 76 7.12 -8.06 -14.92
CA GLU A 76 6.33 -7.82 -16.12
C GLU A 76 5.46 -6.56 -16.02
N TRP A 77 5.39 -5.81 -17.12
CA TRP A 77 4.55 -4.63 -17.25
C TRP A 77 3.30 -4.96 -18.06
N ARG A 78 2.14 -4.96 -17.40
CA ARG A 78 0.85 -5.42 -17.93
C ARG A 78 -0.18 -4.29 -17.91
N ILE A 79 -1.17 -4.37 -18.80
CA ILE A 79 -2.24 -3.37 -18.86
C ILE A 79 -3.34 -3.75 -17.86
N GLY A 80 -3.49 -2.95 -16.81
CA GLY A 80 -4.60 -3.04 -15.86
C GLY A 80 -5.81 -2.25 -16.37
N LYS A 81 -6.94 -2.95 -16.59
CA LYS A 81 -8.21 -2.32 -16.95
C LYS A 81 -8.94 -1.83 -15.71
N ASN A 82 -9.40 -0.58 -15.75
CA ASN A 82 -10.05 0.11 -14.65
C ASN A 82 -11.47 0.54 -15.05
N ALA A 83 -12.41 0.38 -14.13
CA ALA A 83 -13.78 0.84 -14.30
C ALA A 83 -14.36 1.43 -13.01
N TYR A 84 -15.53 2.04 -13.15
CA TYR A 84 -16.37 2.53 -12.06
C TYR A 84 -17.74 1.88 -12.15
N TYR A 85 -18.25 1.41 -11.01
CA TYR A 85 -19.63 1.00 -10.88
C TYR A 85 -20.45 2.18 -10.36
N VAL A 86 -21.37 2.70 -11.19
CA VAL A 86 -22.26 3.82 -10.86
C VAL A 86 -23.65 3.51 -11.39
N ASP A 87 -24.70 3.78 -10.60
CA ASP A 87 -26.11 3.61 -11.00
C ASP A 87 -26.43 2.24 -11.62
N GLY A 88 -25.81 1.17 -11.10
CA GLY A 88 -26.04 -0.20 -11.56
C GLY A 88 -25.25 -0.59 -12.82
N VAL A 89 -24.31 0.23 -13.27
CA VAL A 89 -23.59 0.03 -14.54
C VAL A 89 -22.07 0.14 -14.34
N VAL A 90 -21.34 -0.81 -14.93
CA VAL A 90 -19.88 -0.76 -15.04
C VAL A 90 -19.49 0.16 -16.19
N HIS A 91 -18.75 1.22 -15.87
CA HIS A 91 -18.19 2.20 -16.80
C HIS A 91 -16.67 2.07 -16.87
N PRO A 92 -16.12 1.43 -17.92
CA PRO A 92 -14.68 1.44 -18.16
C PRO A 92 -14.15 2.87 -18.33
N LEU A 93 -12.94 3.16 -17.86
CA LEU A 93 -12.30 4.49 -17.94
C LEU A 93 -10.82 4.42 -18.38
N ASP A 94 -10.48 3.42 -19.21
CA ASP A 94 -9.10 3.18 -19.66
C ASP A 94 -8.70 4.06 -20.84
N THR A 95 -9.63 4.28 -21.77
CA THR A 95 -9.37 4.98 -23.03
C THR A 95 -10.06 6.33 -23.10
N ALA A 96 -9.51 7.24 -23.92
CA ALA A 96 -10.12 8.55 -24.14
C ALA A 96 -11.60 8.48 -24.60
N TRP A 97 -11.98 7.47 -25.38
CA TRP A 97 -13.36 7.29 -25.85
C TRP A 97 -14.29 6.80 -24.74
N GLN A 98 -13.82 5.90 -23.88
CA GLN A 98 -14.56 5.45 -22.71
C GLN A 98 -14.79 6.60 -21.73
N ILE A 99 -13.74 7.39 -21.44
CA ILE A 99 -13.85 8.62 -20.65
C ILE A 99 -14.86 9.58 -21.31
N ALA A 100 -14.78 9.79 -22.63
CA ALA A 100 -15.72 10.61 -23.38
C ALA A 100 -17.17 10.09 -23.32
N ALA A 101 -17.38 8.78 -23.19
CA ALA A 101 -18.69 8.14 -23.06
C ALA A 101 -19.25 8.15 -21.63
N TYR A 102 -18.41 8.36 -20.60
CA TYR A 102 -18.85 8.38 -19.20
C TYR A 102 -19.95 9.43 -18.96
N PRO A 103 -21.18 9.03 -18.56
CA PRO A 103 -22.33 9.92 -18.58
C PRO A 103 -22.38 10.89 -17.39
N HIS A 104 -21.63 10.63 -16.31
CA HIS A 104 -21.66 11.43 -15.08
C HIS A 104 -20.66 12.61 -15.08
N MET A 105 -19.95 12.86 -16.18
CA MET A 105 -19.12 14.05 -16.37
C MET A 105 -19.51 14.80 -17.65
N SER A 106 -19.59 16.13 -17.58
CA SER A 106 -19.74 16.96 -18.77
C SER A 106 -18.47 16.95 -19.63
N LEU A 107 -18.58 17.41 -20.88
CA LEU A 107 -17.39 17.56 -21.74
C LEU A 107 -16.37 18.55 -21.15
N TYR A 108 -16.83 19.56 -20.39
CA TYR A 108 -15.95 20.52 -19.74
C TYR A 108 -15.23 19.92 -18.54
N ASP A 109 -15.91 19.08 -17.76
CA ASP A 109 -15.32 18.32 -16.66
C ASP A 109 -14.19 17.41 -17.17
N LYS A 110 -14.46 16.67 -18.25
CA LYS A 110 -13.47 15.78 -18.88
C LYS A 110 -12.27 16.53 -19.42
N PHE A 111 -12.50 17.68 -20.05
CA PHE A 111 -11.42 18.55 -20.50
C PHE A 111 -10.55 18.99 -19.33
N ARG A 112 -11.17 19.54 -18.27
CA ARG A 112 -10.47 20.01 -17.08
C ARG A 112 -9.68 18.91 -16.36
N LEU A 113 -10.30 17.75 -16.12
CA LEU A 113 -9.64 16.58 -15.53
C LEU A 113 -8.50 16.07 -16.41
N GLY A 114 -8.69 16.04 -17.73
CA GLY A 114 -7.64 15.67 -18.68
C GLY A 114 -6.44 16.62 -18.63
N MET A 115 -6.66 17.93 -18.53
CA MET A 115 -5.57 18.90 -18.39
C MET A 115 -4.81 18.71 -17.06
N LEU A 116 -5.52 18.50 -15.94
CA LEU A 116 -4.89 18.19 -14.66
C LEU A 116 -4.04 16.92 -14.74
N THR A 117 -4.55 15.86 -15.38
CA THR A 117 -3.84 14.58 -15.54
C THR A 117 -2.55 14.74 -16.36
N LEU A 118 -2.54 15.68 -17.32
CA LEU A 118 -1.37 16.03 -18.12
C LEU A 118 -0.40 16.99 -17.40
N GLY A 119 -0.67 17.37 -16.14
CA GLY A 119 0.13 18.35 -15.40
C GLY A 119 -0.06 19.80 -15.88
N VAL A 120 -1.16 20.10 -16.58
CA VAL A 120 -1.37 21.42 -17.20
C VAL A 120 -2.46 22.19 -16.47
N ASP A 121 -2.08 23.33 -15.86
CA ASP A 121 -3.04 24.27 -15.31
C ASP A 121 -3.55 25.21 -16.42
N VAL A 122 -4.87 25.29 -16.59
CA VAL A 122 -5.51 26.16 -17.59
C VAL A 122 -6.29 27.31 -16.97
N ARG A 123 -6.20 27.50 -15.64
CA ARG A 123 -6.78 28.65 -14.95
C ARG A 123 -6.11 29.93 -15.44
N GLY A 124 -6.87 31.03 -15.47
CA GLY A 124 -6.36 32.32 -15.94
C GLY A 124 -6.19 32.47 -17.46
N GLY A 125 -6.41 31.41 -18.26
CA GLY A 125 -6.48 31.47 -19.72
C GLY A 125 -5.15 31.35 -20.47
N ILE A 126 -4.02 31.25 -19.76
CA ILE A 126 -2.70 30.91 -20.31
C ILE A 126 -2.31 29.57 -19.67
N PRO A 127 -2.07 28.50 -20.45
CA PRO A 127 -1.67 27.22 -19.91
C PRO A 127 -0.30 27.28 -19.21
N ASP A 128 -0.23 26.74 -18.01
CA ASP A 128 1.00 26.48 -17.26
C ASP A 128 1.30 24.97 -17.32
N PHE A 129 2.47 24.62 -17.83
CA PHE A 129 2.88 23.23 -18.08
C PHE A 129 3.78 22.65 -17.00
N ASP A 130 4.29 23.50 -16.10
CA ASP A 130 5.16 23.13 -15.00
C ASP A 130 4.36 23.11 -13.67
N ALA A 131 3.02 23.06 -13.77
CA ALA A 131 2.12 23.06 -12.63
C ALA A 131 2.11 21.69 -11.92
N TYR A 132 1.82 21.72 -10.62
CA TYR A 132 1.62 20.52 -9.80
C TYR A 132 2.85 19.62 -9.65
N GLU A 133 4.07 20.10 -9.95
CA GLU A 133 5.34 19.37 -9.82
C GLU A 133 5.69 19.02 -8.38
N GLU A 134 5.60 20.00 -7.49
CA GLU A 134 5.95 19.84 -6.09
C GLU A 134 4.70 19.49 -5.28
N LEU A 135 4.47 18.20 -5.04
CA LEU A 135 3.29 17.72 -4.30
C LEU A 135 3.18 18.33 -2.90
N ALA A 136 4.33 18.60 -2.25
CA ALA A 136 4.40 19.24 -0.94
C ALA A 136 3.73 20.63 -0.91
N GLU A 137 3.70 21.38 -2.02
CA GLU A 137 3.02 22.69 -2.07
C GLU A 137 1.51 22.59 -1.79
N TYR A 138 0.94 21.40 -2.00
CA TYR A 138 -0.50 21.13 -1.85
C TYR A 138 -0.83 20.37 -0.56
N GLU A 139 0.14 20.17 0.34
CA GLU A 139 -0.05 19.37 1.55
C GLU A 139 -1.06 19.97 2.53
N HIS A 140 -1.21 21.30 2.57
CA HIS A 140 -2.17 21.97 3.45
C HIS A 140 -3.50 22.30 2.76
N THR A 141 -3.63 21.96 1.47
CA THR A 141 -4.84 22.27 0.70
C THR A 141 -5.83 21.12 0.82
N PRO A 142 -7.09 21.35 1.22
CA PRO A 142 -8.12 20.30 1.18
C PRO A 142 -8.34 19.77 -0.25
N ILE A 143 -8.51 18.45 -0.43
CA ILE A 143 -8.75 17.86 -1.77
C ILE A 143 -9.91 18.54 -2.47
N ARG A 144 -11.02 18.76 -1.76
CA ARG A 144 -12.22 19.38 -2.33
C ARG A 144 -11.93 20.74 -2.94
N ASP A 145 -11.26 21.61 -2.19
CA ASP A 145 -10.95 22.97 -2.63
C ASP A 145 -10.01 22.93 -3.84
N PHE A 146 -8.99 22.08 -3.80
CA PHE A 146 -8.09 21.86 -4.91
C PHE A 146 -8.84 21.38 -6.17
N VAL A 147 -9.61 20.31 -6.08
CA VAL A 147 -10.29 19.72 -7.24
C VAL A 147 -11.30 20.71 -7.84
N VAL A 148 -12.11 21.36 -7.01
CA VAL A 148 -13.10 22.35 -7.49
C VAL A 148 -12.43 23.51 -8.22
N GLU A 149 -11.30 23.99 -7.70
CA GLU A 149 -10.58 25.13 -8.28
C GLU A 149 -9.86 24.77 -9.59
N HIS A 150 -9.12 23.66 -9.59
CA HIS A 150 -8.26 23.27 -10.70
C HIS A 150 -9.04 22.51 -11.79
N THR A 151 -10.10 21.82 -11.41
CA THR A 151 -11.02 21.14 -12.34
C THR A 151 -12.39 21.80 -12.36
N THR A 152 -13.40 21.18 -11.73
CA THR A 152 -14.77 21.68 -11.58
C THR A 152 -15.44 21.04 -10.36
N GLN A 153 -16.58 21.61 -9.92
CA GLN A 153 -17.47 20.96 -8.95
C GLN A 153 -17.96 19.58 -9.46
N GLY A 154 -18.25 19.46 -10.76
CA GLY A 154 -18.73 18.21 -11.35
C GLY A 154 -17.71 17.07 -11.29
N VAL A 155 -16.41 17.37 -11.43
CA VAL A 155 -15.33 16.38 -11.25
C VAL A 155 -15.23 15.94 -9.79
N TYR A 156 -15.37 16.87 -8.84
CA TYR A 156 -15.38 16.50 -7.43
C TYR A 156 -16.56 15.57 -7.12
N ASP A 157 -17.79 16.01 -7.37
CA ASP A 157 -19.00 15.28 -6.97
C ASP A 157 -19.14 13.91 -7.66
N ASN A 158 -18.78 13.80 -8.95
CA ASN A 158 -19.10 12.61 -9.76
C ASN A 158 -17.91 11.69 -10.06
N PHE A 159 -16.72 12.01 -9.54
CA PHE A 159 -15.52 11.22 -9.78
C PHE A 159 -14.60 11.13 -8.57
N VAL A 160 -14.29 12.25 -7.91
CA VAL A 160 -13.34 12.26 -6.79
C VAL A 160 -14.01 11.88 -5.47
N GLU A 161 -15.14 12.50 -5.13
CA GLU A 161 -15.83 12.27 -3.86
C GLU A 161 -16.18 10.78 -3.62
N PRO A 162 -16.74 10.03 -4.58
CA PRO A 162 -17.02 8.60 -4.38
C PRO A 162 -15.76 7.77 -4.10
N LEU A 163 -14.62 8.12 -4.68
CA LEU A 163 -13.35 7.45 -4.38
C LEU A 163 -12.86 7.75 -2.97
N LEU A 164 -13.05 9.00 -2.52
CA LEU A 164 -12.66 9.40 -1.18
C LEU A 164 -13.57 8.75 -0.14
N ASP A 165 -14.88 8.66 -0.40
CA ASP A 165 -15.82 7.95 0.45
C ASP A 165 -15.40 6.48 0.58
N GLY A 166 -15.13 5.79 -0.53
CA GLY A 166 -14.71 4.39 -0.50
C GLY A 166 -13.36 4.12 0.15
N LYS A 167 -12.45 5.11 0.20
CA LYS A 167 -11.10 4.94 0.79
C LYS A 167 -10.97 5.48 2.20
N PHE A 168 -11.56 6.62 2.51
CA PHE A 168 -11.36 7.36 3.77
C PHE A 168 -12.66 7.57 4.56
N GLY A 169 -13.82 7.25 3.98
CA GLY A 169 -15.12 7.42 4.64
C GLY A 169 -15.29 8.83 5.22
N GLU A 170 -15.64 8.89 6.51
CA GLU A 170 -15.88 10.14 7.24
C GLU A 170 -14.63 11.05 7.35
N ARG A 171 -13.42 10.51 7.17
CA ARG A 171 -12.15 11.25 7.22
C ARG A 171 -11.77 11.92 5.90
N LYS A 172 -12.58 11.80 4.85
CA LYS A 172 -12.25 12.34 3.50
C LYS A 172 -11.92 13.84 3.48
N ASP A 173 -12.54 14.62 4.37
CA ASP A 173 -12.36 16.08 4.44
C ASP A 173 -11.03 16.48 5.12
N ASP A 174 -10.35 15.55 5.77
CA ASP A 174 -9.05 15.79 6.41
C ASP A 174 -7.88 15.69 5.43
N VAL A 175 -8.07 14.94 4.34
CA VAL A 175 -7.01 14.54 3.40
C VAL A 175 -6.53 15.72 2.55
N SER A 176 -5.22 15.78 2.33
CA SER A 176 -4.57 16.80 1.53
C SER A 176 -4.66 16.55 0.02
N ALA A 177 -4.65 17.64 -0.76
CA ALA A 177 -4.60 17.61 -2.22
C ALA A 177 -3.31 16.95 -2.76
N ALA A 178 -2.22 16.97 -1.97
CA ALA A 178 -0.99 16.27 -2.31
C ALA A 178 -1.20 14.76 -2.50
N TRP A 179 -2.02 14.12 -1.66
CA TRP A 179 -2.41 12.72 -1.82
C TRP A 179 -3.13 12.48 -3.16
N PHE A 180 -4.11 13.33 -3.48
CA PHE A 180 -4.87 13.20 -4.73
C PHE A 180 -3.98 13.40 -5.97
N LEU A 181 -3.11 14.42 -5.95
CA LEU A 181 -2.15 14.66 -7.00
C LEU A 181 -1.15 13.51 -7.15
N GLY A 182 -0.69 12.92 -6.03
CA GLY A 182 0.08 11.69 -6.01
C GLY A 182 -0.64 10.60 -6.81
N ARG A 183 -1.90 10.31 -6.48
CA ARG A 183 -2.72 9.32 -7.19
C ARG A 183 -2.90 9.63 -8.68
N VAL A 184 -3.06 10.90 -9.05
CA VAL A 184 -3.20 11.32 -10.44
C VAL A 184 -1.87 11.13 -11.19
N ARG A 185 -0.72 11.44 -10.57
CA ARG A 185 0.62 11.22 -11.13
C ARG A 185 0.95 9.73 -11.26
N PHE A 186 0.67 8.93 -10.24
CA PHE A 186 0.79 7.46 -10.28
C PHE A 186 -0.01 6.86 -11.46
N ARG A 187 -1.16 7.45 -11.77
CA ARG A 187 -2.00 7.07 -12.92
C ARG A 187 -1.62 7.77 -14.24
N GLY A 188 -0.64 8.67 -14.24
CA GLY A 188 -0.26 9.52 -15.38
C GLY A 188 0.50 8.76 -16.49
N GLU A 189 1.10 7.62 -16.17
CA GLU A 189 1.83 6.76 -17.12
C GLU A 189 0.90 5.82 -17.90
N ARG A 190 -0.27 6.33 -18.27
CA ARG A 190 -1.28 5.61 -19.04
C ARG A 190 -0.94 5.57 -20.53
N ASP A 191 -1.11 4.40 -21.13
CA ASP A 191 -1.30 4.31 -22.57
C ASP A 191 -2.72 4.79 -22.88
N LEU A 192 -2.84 5.98 -23.50
CA LEU A 192 -4.11 6.63 -23.83
C LEU A 192 -5.09 5.75 -24.66
N LEU A 193 -4.59 4.67 -25.27
CA LEU A 193 -5.36 3.73 -26.08
C LEU A 193 -5.64 2.40 -25.39
N ARG A 194 -4.91 2.05 -24.33
CA ARG A 194 -4.95 0.70 -23.73
C ARG A 194 -5.27 0.69 -22.25
N GLY A 195 -4.93 1.73 -21.49
CA GLY A 195 -5.14 1.81 -20.06
C GLY A 195 -3.85 2.01 -19.28
N GLU A 196 -3.86 1.60 -18.02
CA GLU A 196 -2.77 1.83 -17.08
C GLU A 196 -1.74 0.69 -17.15
N LEU A 197 -0.46 1.04 -17.24
CA LEU A 197 0.62 0.07 -17.31
C LEU A 197 1.16 -0.17 -15.91
N LEU A 198 0.96 -1.37 -15.39
CA LEU A 198 1.27 -1.74 -14.01
C LEU A 198 2.28 -2.88 -13.99
N GLY A 199 3.22 -2.83 -13.06
CA GLY A 199 4.24 -3.85 -12.84
C GLY A 199 3.75 -4.94 -11.89
N TYR A 200 4.09 -6.19 -12.21
CA TYR A 200 3.84 -7.33 -11.35
C TYR A 200 4.88 -8.41 -11.65
N PHE A 201 5.36 -9.09 -10.61
CA PHE A 201 6.35 -10.15 -10.75
C PHE A 201 5.69 -11.46 -11.17
N ASP A 202 6.34 -12.22 -12.03
CA ASP A 202 5.99 -13.62 -12.28
C ASP A 202 6.14 -14.40 -10.96
N GLY A 203 5.10 -15.11 -10.53
CA GLY A 203 5.04 -15.70 -9.19
C GLY A 203 4.59 -14.75 -8.06
N GLY A 204 4.11 -13.54 -8.38
CA GLY A 204 3.71 -12.54 -7.39
C GLY A 204 4.90 -11.91 -6.66
N PHE A 205 4.66 -11.26 -5.52
CA PHE A 205 5.71 -10.59 -4.76
C PHE A 205 6.53 -11.54 -3.86
N ALA A 206 6.11 -12.81 -3.72
CA ALA A 206 6.84 -13.82 -2.95
C ALA A 206 8.30 -14.02 -3.42
N PRO A 207 8.59 -14.17 -4.73
CA PRO A 207 9.96 -14.21 -5.26
C PRO A 207 10.87 -13.07 -4.78
N LEU A 208 10.36 -11.84 -4.72
CA LEU A 208 11.13 -10.70 -4.23
C LEU A 208 11.48 -10.85 -2.73
N ILE A 209 10.51 -11.29 -1.92
CA ILE A 209 10.72 -11.54 -0.49
C ILE A 209 11.72 -12.68 -0.29
N ASP A 210 11.59 -13.78 -1.03
CA ASP A 210 12.49 -14.92 -0.95
C ASP A 210 13.92 -14.55 -1.36
N ALA A 211 14.08 -13.78 -2.44
CA ALA A 211 15.40 -13.31 -2.87
C ALA A 211 16.06 -12.39 -1.83
N LEU A 212 15.29 -11.51 -1.19
CA LEU A 212 15.78 -10.68 -0.07
C LEU A 212 16.19 -11.54 1.13
N VAL A 213 15.37 -12.53 1.50
CA VAL A 213 15.66 -13.46 2.60
C VAL A 213 16.94 -14.24 2.34
N ASP A 214 17.13 -14.74 1.12
CA ASP A 214 18.32 -15.48 0.74
C ASP A 214 19.56 -14.57 0.67
N ALA A 215 19.40 -13.31 0.23
CA ALA A 215 20.49 -12.32 0.21
C ALA A 215 20.92 -11.88 1.63
N VAL A 216 19.96 -11.73 2.55
CA VAL A 216 20.24 -11.45 3.97
C VAL A 216 20.87 -12.67 4.66
N GLY A 217 20.43 -13.87 4.28
CA GLY A 217 20.80 -15.15 4.90
C GLY A 217 19.82 -15.52 6.00
N ARG A 218 19.17 -16.69 5.87
CA ARG A 218 18.12 -17.18 6.80
C ARG A 218 18.62 -17.33 8.23
N GLU A 219 19.92 -17.57 8.42
CA GLU A 219 20.56 -17.61 9.73
C GLU A 219 20.62 -16.25 10.44
N ASN A 220 20.33 -15.15 9.74
CA ASN A 220 20.26 -13.79 10.30
C ASN A 220 18.81 -13.36 10.57
N ILE A 221 17.83 -14.24 10.36
CA ILE A 221 16.41 -13.97 10.54
C ILE A 221 15.84 -14.91 11.60
N GLN A 222 15.02 -14.38 12.50
CA GLN A 222 14.31 -15.12 13.54
C GLN A 222 12.83 -14.77 13.48
N THR A 223 11.99 -15.71 13.03
CA THR A 223 10.52 -15.62 13.10
C THR A 223 10.02 -16.09 14.46
N GLY A 224 8.73 -15.90 14.76
CA GLY A 224 8.14 -16.25 16.07
C GLY A 224 8.82 -15.52 17.25
N SER A 225 9.41 -14.36 16.99
CA SER A 225 10.33 -13.66 17.88
C SER A 225 9.92 -12.19 18.01
N ARG A 226 9.12 -11.90 19.04
CA ARG A 226 8.59 -10.57 19.29
C ARG A 226 9.58 -9.75 20.10
N VAL A 227 10.02 -8.62 19.56
CA VAL A 227 10.77 -7.64 20.35
C VAL A 227 9.80 -6.94 21.32
N THR A 228 10.13 -6.97 22.61
CA THR A 228 9.28 -6.48 23.71
C THR A 228 9.91 -5.35 24.51
N GLY A 229 11.17 -5.04 24.25
CA GLY A 229 11.84 -3.92 24.90
C GLY A 229 13.19 -3.60 24.27
N LEU A 230 13.60 -2.36 24.50
CA LEU A 230 14.89 -1.80 24.15
C LEU A 230 15.42 -1.11 25.41
N ASP A 231 16.68 -1.37 25.76
CA ASP A 231 17.33 -0.73 26.90
C ASP A 231 18.45 0.20 26.39
N THR A 232 18.59 1.37 27.00
CA THR A 232 19.60 2.37 26.67
C THR A 232 20.61 2.55 27.82
N ASP A 233 21.86 2.83 27.49
CA ASP A 233 22.93 3.17 28.44
C ASP A 233 23.66 4.43 27.98
N ASP A 234 23.86 5.38 28.89
CA ASP A 234 24.49 6.69 28.62
C ASP A 234 23.93 7.45 27.38
N GLY A 235 22.66 7.22 27.02
CA GLY A 235 22.00 7.87 25.88
C GLY A 235 22.14 7.13 24.55
N GLU A 236 22.74 5.95 24.54
CA GLU A 236 22.87 5.08 23.37
C GLU A 236 22.08 3.78 23.58
N VAL A 237 21.56 3.18 22.50
CA VAL A 237 20.96 1.86 22.57
C VAL A 237 21.99 0.80 22.98
N SER A 238 21.61 -0.12 23.86
CA SER A 238 22.53 -1.14 24.38
C SER A 238 22.02 -2.56 24.13
N THR A 239 20.73 -2.82 24.35
CA THR A 239 20.18 -4.18 24.22
C THR A 239 18.77 -4.21 23.65
N LEU A 240 18.42 -5.32 23.02
CA LEU A 240 17.06 -5.70 22.65
C LEU A 240 16.58 -6.89 23.48
N ARG A 241 15.33 -6.84 23.92
CA ARG A 241 14.64 -7.96 24.57
C ARG A 241 13.66 -8.61 23.61
N VAL A 242 13.81 -9.91 23.42
CA VAL A 242 13.04 -10.69 22.43
C VAL A 242 12.32 -11.83 23.15
N GLU A 243 11.02 -11.96 22.93
CA GLU A 243 10.19 -13.05 23.44
C GLU A 243 9.95 -14.07 22.33
N THR A 244 10.20 -15.33 22.64
CA THR A 244 10.00 -16.51 21.79
C THR A 244 9.20 -17.56 22.55
N ASP A 245 8.77 -18.62 21.87
CA ASP A 245 8.12 -19.77 22.52
C ASP A 245 9.01 -20.44 23.60
N ASP A 246 10.34 -20.30 23.48
CA ASP A 246 11.32 -20.87 24.40
C ASP A 246 11.66 -19.94 25.58
N GLY A 247 11.16 -18.70 25.57
CA GLY A 247 11.30 -17.72 26.64
C GLY A 247 11.79 -16.35 26.18
N THR A 248 12.41 -15.60 27.10
CA THR A 248 12.91 -14.26 26.81
C THR A 248 14.43 -14.28 26.64
N GLU A 249 14.90 -13.74 25.53
CA GLU A 249 16.30 -13.54 25.21
C GLU A 249 16.67 -12.04 25.27
N THR A 250 17.94 -11.76 25.52
CA THR A 250 18.50 -10.41 25.47
C THR A 250 19.71 -10.41 24.56
N HIS A 251 19.74 -9.46 23.63
CA HIS A 251 20.78 -9.34 22.61
C HIS A 251 21.45 -7.98 22.75
N ASP A 252 22.78 -7.96 22.87
CA ASP A 252 23.56 -6.72 22.81
C ASP A 252 23.54 -6.17 21.37
N VAL A 253 23.30 -4.87 21.23
CA VAL A 253 23.15 -4.20 19.93
C VAL A 253 23.90 -2.87 19.91
N ASP A 254 24.45 -2.51 18.74
CA ASP A 254 25.08 -1.20 18.50
C ASP A 254 24.08 -0.21 17.90
N SER A 255 23.09 -0.72 17.17
CA SER A 255 21.99 0.05 16.57
C SER A 255 20.74 -0.81 16.48
N VAL A 256 19.57 -0.17 16.46
CA VAL A 256 18.27 -0.80 16.28
C VAL A 256 17.48 -0.09 15.18
N VAL A 257 16.95 -0.87 14.24
CA VAL A 257 15.99 -0.40 13.23
C VAL A 257 14.61 -0.91 13.60
N VAL A 258 13.68 0.01 13.88
CA VAL A 258 12.27 -0.32 14.03
C VAL A 258 11.60 -0.24 12.66
N ALA A 259 11.43 -1.38 12.00
CA ALA A 259 10.77 -1.55 10.71
C ALA A 259 9.36 -2.15 10.87
N ALA A 260 8.66 -1.73 11.92
CA ALA A 260 7.32 -2.16 12.29
C ALA A 260 6.34 -0.98 12.33
N MET A 261 5.06 -1.24 12.61
CA MET A 261 4.06 -0.18 12.77
C MET A 261 4.40 0.76 13.93
N PRO A 262 3.98 2.04 13.90
CA PRO A 262 4.33 3.01 14.92
C PRO A 262 4.01 2.58 16.34
N ASN A 263 2.92 1.85 16.58
CA ASN A 263 2.62 1.37 17.94
C ASN A 263 3.72 0.48 18.51
N VAL A 264 4.47 -0.24 17.67
CA VAL A 264 5.65 -1.00 18.12
C VAL A 264 6.79 -0.05 18.49
N LEU A 265 7.01 1.02 17.73
CA LEU A 265 7.96 2.07 18.10
C LEU A 265 7.56 2.70 19.44
N GLU A 266 6.29 3.10 19.59
CA GLU A 266 5.74 3.72 20.79
C GLU A 266 5.90 2.80 22.02
N ASP A 267 5.56 1.52 21.88
CA ASP A 267 5.68 0.52 22.95
C ASP A 267 7.15 0.28 23.36
N LEU A 268 8.08 0.31 22.41
CA LEU A 268 9.50 0.04 22.66
C LEU A 268 10.27 1.24 23.22
N THR A 269 9.90 2.46 22.82
CA THR A 269 10.72 3.66 23.09
C THR A 269 9.98 4.75 23.86
N GLY A 270 8.65 4.72 23.89
CA GLY A 270 7.82 5.81 24.42
C GLY A 270 7.71 7.01 23.49
N PHE A 271 8.30 6.97 22.28
CA PHE A 271 8.03 7.93 21.21
C PHE A 271 6.52 8.00 20.95
N GLN A 272 5.99 9.14 20.50
CA GLN A 272 4.56 9.28 20.19
C GLN A 272 4.41 9.59 18.70
N CYS A 273 3.65 8.77 17.99
CA CYS A 273 3.36 8.99 16.58
C CYS A 273 1.99 9.67 16.44
N ASP A 274 2.00 10.91 15.95
CA ASP A 274 0.78 11.70 15.76
C ASP A 274 0.04 11.38 14.43
N ILE A 275 0.55 10.43 13.63
CA ILE A 275 -0.10 10.01 12.38
C ILE A 275 -1.25 9.05 12.69
N ASP A 276 -2.43 9.41 12.21
CA ASP A 276 -3.59 8.53 12.20
C ASP A 276 -3.48 7.47 11.10
N PHE A 277 -3.93 6.26 11.43
CA PHE A 277 -3.98 5.13 10.52
C PHE A 277 -5.41 4.61 10.40
N GLN A 278 -5.76 4.21 9.18
CA GLN A 278 -6.98 3.48 8.90
C GLN A 278 -6.70 1.98 8.79
N GLY A 279 -7.67 1.17 9.20
CA GLY A 279 -7.68 -0.26 9.01
C GLY A 279 -8.17 -0.67 7.62
N ALA A 280 -7.91 -1.91 7.24
CA ALA A 280 -8.47 -2.53 6.06
C ALA A 280 -8.99 -3.92 6.39
N VAL A 281 -10.11 -4.26 5.75
CA VAL A 281 -10.64 -5.62 5.64
C VAL A 281 -10.58 -5.98 4.15
N CYS A 282 -9.84 -7.03 3.83
CA CYS A 282 -9.60 -7.47 2.46
C CYS A 282 -9.93 -8.95 2.35
N GLY A 283 -10.98 -9.27 1.61
CA GLY A 283 -11.36 -10.63 1.28
C GLY A 283 -10.73 -11.06 -0.04
N LEU A 284 -10.36 -12.33 -0.15
CA LEU A 284 -9.89 -12.96 -1.38
C LEU A 284 -10.78 -14.18 -1.67
N ALA A 285 -11.56 -14.09 -2.74
CA ALA A 285 -12.37 -15.17 -3.26
C ALA A 285 -11.61 -15.96 -4.33
N THR A 286 -11.60 -17.28 -4.18
CA THR A 286 -11.18 -18.22 -5.23
C THR A 286 -12.43 -18.72 -5.93
N MET A 287 -12.52 -18.55 -7.24
CA MET A 287 -13.74 -18.79 -8.00
C MET A 287 -13.47 -19.65 -9.24
N SER A 288 -14.44 -20.47 -9.64
CA SER A 288 -14.36 -21.28 -10.86
C SER A 288 -14.68 -20.51 -12.14
N GLU A 289 -15.34 -19.36 -12.02
CA GLU A 289 -15.73 -18.50 -13.14
C GLU A 289 -15.44 -17.03 -12.79
N SER A 290 -15.17 -16.22 -13.83
CA SER A 290 -14.91 -14.79 -13.71
C SER A 290 -16.18 -14.02 -13.33
N LEU A 291 -16.06 -13.01 -12.47
CA LEU A 291 -17.14 -12.08 -12.14
C LEU A 291 -17.25 -10.98 -13.22
N MET A 292 -16.11 -10.47 -13.69
CA MET A 292 -16.02 -9.30 -14.57
C MET A 292 -14.83 -9.39 -15.52
N ASP A 293 -14.82 -8.62 -16.62
CA ASP A 293 -13.67 -8.51 -17.55
C ASP A 293 -12.68 -7.37 -17.17
N THR A 294 -12.78 -6.86 -15.94
CA THR A 294 -12.05 -5.68 -15.43
C THR A 294 -11.12 -6.09 -14.30
N TYR A 295 -9.91 -5.55 -14.28
CA TYR A 295 -8.98 -5.79 -13.17
C TYR A 295 -9.40 -5.03 -11.93
N TRP A 296 -9.67 -3.73 -12.04
CA TRP A 296 -10.02 -2.88 -10.91
C TRP A 296 -11.35 -2.17 -11.13
N LEU A 297 -12.31 -2.41 -10.25
CA LEU A 297 -13.61 -1.76 -10.23
C LEU A 297 -13.77 -0.93 -8.96
N ASN A 298 -13.85 0.40 -9.12
CA ASN A 298 -14.17 1.30 -8.02
C ASN A 298 -15.69 1.33 -7.82
N ILE A 299 -16.14 1.20 -6.58
CA ILE A 299 -17.57 1.16 -6.26
C ILE A 299 -18.02 2.55 -5.83
N ALA A 300 -18.77 3.21 -6.70
CA ALA A 300 -19.46 4.47 -6.41
C ALA A 300 -20.96 4.18 -6.22
N HIS A 301 -21.21 3.26 -5.28
CA HIS A 301 -22.52 2.75 -4.86
C HIS A 301 -22.51 2.64 -3.33
N ASP A 302 -23.69 2.63 -2.71
CA ASP A 302 -23.83 2.42 -1.27
C ASP A 302 -23.63 0.92 -0.97
N ALA A 303 -22.37 0.50 -0.91
CA ALA A 303 -21.95 -0.89 -0.75
C ALA A 303 -21.04 -1.04 0.51
N PRO A 304 -20.95 -2.23 1.12
CA PRO A 304 -20.11 -2.47 2.30
C PRO A 304 -18.60 -2.54 1.98
N PHE A 305 -18.23 -2.33 0.72
CA PHE A 305 -16.85 -2.33 0.22
C PHE A 305 -16.67 -1.22 -0.83
N GLY A 306 -15.44 -0.70 -0.93
CA GLY A 306 -15.10 0.40 -1.84
C GLY A 306 -14.55 -0.06 -3.18
N SER A 307 -14.06 -1.30 -3.29
CA SER A 307 -13.44 -1.79 -4.52
C SER A 307 -13.55 -3.31 -4.68
N LEU A 308 -13.72 -3.73 -5.92
CA LEU A 308 -13.57 -5.13 -6.36
C LEU A 308 -12.36 -5.21 -7.30
N ILE A 309 -11.42 -6.09 -7.00
CA ILE A 309 -10.21 -6.27 -7.79
C ILE A 309 -10.14 -7.72 -8.27
N GLU A 310 -10.58 -7.99 -9.49
CA GLU A 310 -10.44 -9.32 -10.07
C GLU A 310 -9.02 -9.47 -10.64
N HIS A 311 -8.12 -9.92 -9.77
CA HIS A 311 -6.69 -10.10 -10.04
C HIS A 311 -6.43 -10.90 -11.31
N THR A 312 -7.29 -11.88 -11.59
CA THR A 312 -7.13 -12.75 -12.75
C THR A 312 -7.44 -12.13 -14.11
N ASN A 313 -7.90 -10.87 -14.12
CA ASN A 313 -7.95 -10.03 -15.32
C ASN A 313 -6.66 -9.25 -15.60
N PHE A 314 -5.74 -9.22 -14.63
CA PHE A 314 -4.41 -8.61 -14.74
C PHE A 314 -3.32 -9.67 -14.94
N VAL A 315 -3.40 -10.75 -14.16
CA VAL A 315 -2.54 -11.92 -14.25
C VAL A 315 -3.38 -13.16 -14.62
N PRO A 316 -3.12 -13.84 -15.75
CA PRO A 316 -4.00 -14.89 -16.25
C PRO A 316 -4.24 -16.03 -15.23
N PRO A 317 -5.45 -16.60 -15.18
CA PRO A 317 -5.82 -17.64 -14.23
C PRO A 317 -4.94 -18.90 -14.35
N GLU A 318 -4.29 -19.14 -15.49
CA GLU A 318 -3.35 -20.25 -15.65
C GLU A 318 -2.17 -20.20 -14.67
N GLN A 319 -1.78 -19.01 -14.18
CA GLN A 319 -0.78 -18.87 -13.12
C GLN A 319 -1.30 -19.33 -11.76
N TYR A 320 -2.62 -19.33 -11.55
CA TYR A 320 -3.27 -19.74 -10.30
C TYR A 320 -3.99 -21.09 -10.42
N GLY A 321 -3.51 -21.96 -11.31
CA GLY A 321 -4.07 -23.30 -11.51
C GLY A 321 -5.42 -23.33 -12.25
N GLY A 322 -5.80 -22.22 -12.91
CA GLY A 322 -7.05 -22.04 -13.63
C GLY A 322 -8.14 -21.34 -12.84
N ASP A 323 -7.90 -21.00 -11.57
CA ASP A 323 -8.87 -20.33 -10.72
C ASP A 323 -8.93 -18.83 -11.02
N HIS A 324 -10.12 -18.24 -10.85
CA HIS A 324 -10.34 -16.81 -10.89
C HIS A 324 -10.22 -16.23 -9.47
N LEU A 325 -9.47 -15.15 -9.31
CA LEU A 325 -9.19 -14.55 -8.00
C LEU A 325 -9.77 -13.15 -7.93
N LEU A 326 -10.65 -12.93 -6.95
CA LEU A 326 -11.32 -11.66 -6.72
C LEU A 326 -11.02 -11.15 -5.30
N TYR A 327 -10.40 -9.98 -5.21
CA TYR A 327 -10.35 -9.24 -3.96
C TYR A 327 -11.59 -8.37 -3.78
N VAL A 328 -12.09 -8.35 -2.55
CA VAL A 328 -13.10 -7.40 -2.08
C VAL A 328 -12.46 -6.57 -0.98
N ALA A 329 -12.39 -5.25 -1.18
CA ALA A 329 -11.61 -4.37 -0.33
C ALA A 329 -12.45 -3.26 0.30
N SER A 330 -12.32 -3.11 1.62
CA SER A 330 -12.97 -2.06 2.39
C SER A 330 -12.02 -1.51 3.46
N TYR A 331 -12.18 -0.22 3.78
CA TYR A 331 -11.39 0.49 4.77
C TYR A 331 -12.25 0.86 5.97
N VAL A 332 -11.68 0.76 7.16
CA VAL A 332 -12.34 1.13 8.42
C VAL A 332 -11.51 2.17 9.18
N GLN A 333 -12.16 3.11 9.83
CA GLN A 333 -11.51 4.18 10.61
C GLN A 333 -11.30 3.79 12.08
N GLY A 334 -11.82 2.62 12.52
CA GLY A 334 -11.47 2.07 13.81
C GLY A 334 -12.22 0.81 14.21
N PRO A 335 -11.90 0.23 15.38
CA PRO A 335 -12.43 -1.07 15.82
C PRO A 335 -13.91 -1.04 16.25
N HIS A 336 -14.52 0.15 16.22
CA HIS A 336 -15.91 0.37 16.60
C HIS A 336 -16.87 0.26 15.41
N GLU A 337 -16.35 0.25 14.18
CA GLU A 337 -17.17 0.09 12.98
C GLU A 337 -17.72 -1.33 12.85
N ASP A 338 -18.94 -1.44 12.33
CA ASP A 338 -19.67 -2.70 12.22
C ASP A 338 -18.86 -3.76 11.45
N LEU A 339 -18.28 -3.37 10.30
CA LEU A 339 -17.46 -4.27 9.48
C LEU A 339 -16.25 -4.85 10.23
N TRP A 340 -15.65 -4.08 11.14
CA TRP A 340 -14.51 -4.57 11.94
C TRP A 340 -14.95 -5.56 13.04
N GLN A 341 -16.19 -5.47 13.49
CA GLN A 341 -16.74 -6.32 14.55
C GLN A 341 -17.32 -7.63 14.04
N MET A 342 -17.67 -7.70 12.74
CA MET A 342 -18.16 -8.90 12.08
C MET A 342 -17.10 -10.00 12.04
N ASP A 343 -17.53 -11.24 12.28
CA ASP A 343 -16.70 -12.41 12.00
C ASP A 343 -16.59 -12.69 10.49
N ASP A 344 -15.76 -13.67 10.12
CA ASP A 344 -15.44 -13.93 8.71
C ASP A 344 -16.67 -14.39 7.90
N ASP A 345 -17.52 -15.20 8.51
CA ASP A 345 -18.73 -15.72 7.87
C ASP A 345 -19.76 -14.59 7.66
N GLU A 346 -19.91 -13.70 8.65
CA GLU A 346 -20.77 -12.52 8.54
C GLU A 346 -20.31 -11.55 7.44
N VAL A 347 -19.00 -11.30 7.33
CA VAL A 347 -18.44 -10.46 6.26
C VAL A 347 -18.67 -11.10 4.88
N GLU A 348 -18.43 -12.41 4.76
CA GLU A 348 -18.66 -13.15 3.53
C GLU A 348 -20.11 -13.01 3.05
N ASP A 349 -21.07 -13.27 3.94
CA ASP A 349 -22.50 -13.19 3.61
C ASP A 349 -22.90 -11.78 3.16
N VAL A 350 -22.54 -10.75 3.94
CA VAL A 350 -22.89 -9.35 3.61
C VAL A 350 -22.27 -8.91 2.29
N TRP A 351 -21.03 -9.30 2.00
CA TRP A 351 -20.34 -8.89 0.79
C TRP A 351 -20.86 -9.62 -0.45
N PHE A 352 -21.09 -10.93 -0.38
CA PHE A 352 -21.60 -11.65 -1.54
C PHE A 352 -23.08 -11.37 -1.81
N ASP A 353 -23.90 -11.11 -0.80
CA ASP A 353 -25.29 -10.63 -1.00
C ASP A 353 -25.29 -9.33 -1.83
N GLU A 354 -24.41 -8.37 -1.51
CA GLU A 354 -24.27 -7.15 -2.30
C GLU A 354 -23.71 -7.42 -3.71
N ILE A 355 -22.72 -8.30 -3.86
CA ILE A 355 -22.17 -8.66 -5.17
C ILE A 355 -23.23 -9.31 -6.07
N GLU A 356 -24.09 -10.19 -5.54
CA GLU A 356 -25.20 -10.80 -6.28
C GLU A 356 -26.24 -9.75 -6.73
N ASP A 357 -26.53 -8.76 -5.87
CA ASP A 357 -27.41 -7.64 -6.22
C ASP A 357 -26.79 -6.74 -7.30
N MET A 358 -25.48 -6.49 -7.24
CA MET A 358 -24.75 -5.67 -8.21
C MET A 358 -24.56 -6.38 -9.56
N PHE A 359 -24.41 -7.70 -9.56
CA PHE A 359 -24.14 -8.54 -10.73
C PHE A 359 -25.15 -9.70 -10.83
N PRO A 360 -26.35 -9.48 -11.41
CA PRO A 360 -27.43 -10.48 -11.41
C PRO A 360 -27.15 -11.80 -12.14
N ASP A 361 -26.08 -11.86 -12.95
CA ASP A 361 -25.64 -13.06 -13.66
C ASP A 361 -24.62 -13.87 -12.82
N PHE A 362 -24.12 -13.33 -11.71
CA PHE A 362 -23.24 -14.03 -10.77
C PHE A 362 -24.04 -15.03 -9.93
N ASP A 363 -23.44 -16.19 -9.68
CA ASP A 363 -23.99 -17.24 -8.82
C ASP A 363 -22.94 -17.59 -7.77
N ARG A 364 -23.22 -17.34 -6.47
CA ARG A 364 -22.26 -17.59 -5.38
C ARG A 364 -21.73 -19.03 -5.32
N SER A 365 -22.39 -20.00 -5.96
CA SER A 365 -21.87 -21.37 -6.05
C SER A 365 -20.57 -21.52 -6.85
N VAL A 366 -20.13 -20.50 -7.60
CA VAL A 366 -18.82 -20.49 -8.26
C VAL A 366 -17.67 -20.17 -7.28
N VAL A 367 -17.98 -19.66 -6.09
CA VAL A 367 -16.98 -19.36 -5.05
C VAL A 367 -16.59 -20.65 -4.34
N GLU A 368 -15.33 -21.05 -4.49
CA GLU A 368 -14.80 -22.28 -3.90
C GLU A 368 -14.23 -22.06 -2.50
N ASP A 369 -13.66 -20.88 -2.25
CA ASP A 369 -13.03 -20.49 -0.98
C ASP A 369 -13.03 -18.97 -0.84
N PHE A 370 -13.14 -18.47 0.39
CA PHE A 370 -13.07 -17.06 0.71
C PHE A 370 -12.25 -16.82 1.98
N LYS A 371 -11.17 -16.05 1.86
CA LYS A 371 -10.26 -15.76 2.98
C LYS A 371 -10.25 -14.28 3.29
N ILE A 372 -10.37 -13.92 4.57
CA ILE A 372 -10.34 -12.52 5.00
C ILE A 372 -9.02 -12.20 5.70
N ALA A 373 -8.36 -11.15 5.24
CA ALA A 373 -7.26 -10.48 5.93
C ALA A 373 -7.76 -9.18 6.58
N ARG A 374 -7.39 -8.97 7.85
CA ARG A 374 -7.63 -7.70 8.57
C ARG A 374 -6.31 -7.10 9.02
N ASN A 375 -6.16 -5.79 8.83
CA ASN A 375 -5.08 -5.03 9.45
C ASN A 375 -5.65 -3.74 10.04
N PRO A 376 -5.47 -3.48 11.36
CA PRO A 376 -6.04 -2.30 12.02
C PRO A 376 -5.35 -0.99 11.60
N ARG A 377 -4.20 -1.07 10.95
CA ARG A 377 -3.38 0.06 10.50
C ARG A 377 -2.78 -0.26 9.13
N ALA A 378 -3.66 -0.42 8.15
CA ALA A 378 -3.29 -0.79 6.78
C ALA A 378 -2.70 0.38 5.99
N GLY A 379 -3.02 1.63 6.35
CA GLY A 379 -2.42 2.80 5.73
C GLY A 379 -2.60 4.08 6.54
N PRO A 380 -1.74 5.09 6.33
CA PRO A 380 -1.92 6.41 6.95
C PRO A 380 -3.14 7.12 6.39
N VAL A 381 -3.74 7.99 7.20
CA VAL A 381 -4.63 9.04 6.72
C VAL A 381 -3.72 10.23 6.34
N TYR A 382 -3.66 10.56 5.05
CA TYR A 382 -2.78 11.62 4.53
C TYR A 382 -3.37 13.01 4.76
N GLU A 383 -3.49 13.37 6.04
CA GLU A 383 -4.08 14.61 6.49
C GLU A 383 -3.32 15.85 6.00
N ARG A 384 -3.92 17.02 6.19
CA ARG A 384 -3.27 18.28 5.86
C ARG A 384 -2.09 18.56 6.78
N GLY A 385 -0.92 18.82 6.18
CA GLY A 385 0.34 18.97 6.91
C GLY A 385 0.95 17.64 7.37
N TYR A 386 0.68 16.54 6.65
CA TYR A 386 1.21 15.22 6.97
C TYR A 386 2.74 15.18 7.12
N LEU A 387 3.49 15.98 6.35
CA LEU A 387 4.96 15.98 6.42
C LEU A 387 5.48 16.51 7.77
N ASP A 388 4.70 17.31 8.50
CA ASP A 388 5.05 17.74 9.86
C ASP A 388 4.91 16.60 10.89
N LEU A 389 4.19 15.53 10.53
CA LEU A 389 3.86 14.40 11.42
C LEU A 389 4.74 13.17 11.20
N VAL A 390 5.51 13.13 10.10
CA VAL A 390 6.32 11.95 9.76
C VAL A 390 7.36 11.67 10.84
N VAL A 391 7.54 10.39 11.13
CA VAL A 391 8.56 9.95 12.08
C VAL A 391 9.92 10.04 11.40
N PRO A 392 10.92 10.72 12.01
CA PRO A 392 12.24 10.84 11.42
C PRO A 392 12.94 9.47 11.39
N TYR A 393 13.82 9.29 10.39
CA TYR A 393 14.57 8.04 10.25
C TYR A 393 15.56 7.80 11.39
N ASP A 394 16.15 8.86 11.95
CA ASP A 394 17.09 8.85 13.06
C ASP A 394 16.39 9.45 14.29
N LEU A 395 16.36 8.69 15.39
CA LEU A 395 15.68 9.04 16.63
C LEU A 395 16.67 9.37 17.76
N ALA A 396 17.92 9.75 17.44
CA ALA A 396 18.92 10.15 18.43
C ALA A 396 18.44 11.27 19.36
N ASP A 397 17.79 12.30 18.81
CA ASP A 397 17.32 13.46 19.59
C ASP A 397 16.07 13.15 20.42
N ASP A 398 15.24 12.19 19.99
CA ASP A 398 13.94 11.88 20.60
C ASP A 398 13.97 10.67 21.53
N VAL A 399 14.87 9.72 21.29
CA VAL A 399 14.95 8.44 22.01
C VAL A 399 16.35 8.18 22.54
N ALA A 400 17.31 7.86 21.65
CA ALA A 400 18.70 7.53 21.99
C ALA A 400 19.53 7.36 20.72
N ASP A 401 20.84 7.59 20.83
CA ASP A 401 21.80 7.30 19.77
C ASP A 401 21.70 5.82 19.34
N GLY A 402 21.72 5.58 18.03
CA GLY A 402 21.61 4.23 17.47
C GLY A 402 20.19 3.70 17.31
N VAL A 403 19.14 4.49 17.59
CA VAL A 403 17.74 4.10 17.33
C VAL A 403 17.22 4.73 16.05
N TYR A 404 16.69 3.90 15.15
CA TYR A 404 16.21 4.31 13.83
C TYR A 404 14.82 3.76 13.53
N TYR A 405 14.09 4.44 12.63
CA TYR A 405 12.75 4.04 12.21
C TYR A 405 12.62 3.96 10.68
N ALA A 406 12.10 2.83 10.18
CA ALA A 406 11.86 2.59 8.75
C ALA A 406 10.43 2.11 8.46
N GLY A 407 9.48 2.39 9.38
CA GLY A 407 8.10 1.94 9.27
C GLY A 407 7.21 2.86 8.42
N MET A 408 5.91 2.53 8.35
CA MET A 408 4.96 3.19 7.44
C MET A 408 4.75 4.70 7.69
N ALA A 409 5.15 5.19 8.87
CA ALA A 409 5.04 6.60 9.25
C ALA A 409 6.24 7.46 8.79
N SER A 410 7.20 6.90 8.06
CA SER A 410 8.35 7.64 7.55
C SER A 410 8.01 8.46 6.30
N GLU A 411 8.82 9.45 5.99
CA GLU A 411 8.65 10.34 4.83
C GLU A 411 8.55 9.59 3.48
N ALA A 412 9.26 8.47 3.28
CA ALA A 412 9.22 7.70 2.03
C ALA A 412 7.85 7.08 1.70
N GLN A 413 6.91 7.11 2.63
CA GLN A 413 5.54 6.60 2.47
C GLN A 413 4.55 7.74 2.16
N TYR A 414 5.06 8.96 1.96
CA TYR A 414 4.30 10.10 1.49
C TYR A 414 4.49 10.31 -0.03
N PRO A 415 3.46 10.76 -0.76
CA PRO A 415 2.09 10.98 -0.31
C PRO A 415 1.20 9.74 -0.45
N GLU A 416 1.78 8.58 -0.77
CA GLU A 416 1.07 7.31 -0.81
C GLU A 416 1.99 6.17 -0.38
N ARG A 417 1.42 5.21 0.36
CA ARG A 417 2.14 4.06 0.87
C ARG A 417 2.45 3.09 -0.27
N SER A 418 3.65 2.52 -0.26
CA SER A 418 4.00 1.46 -1.21
C SER A 418 5.14 0.57 -0.71
N LEU A 419 5.34 -0.56 -1.39
CA LEU A 419 6.47 -1.44 -1.13
C LEU A 419 7.80 -0.76 -1.47
N ASN A 420 7.82 0.03 -2.55
CA ASN A 420 8.95 0.88 -2.91
C ASN A 420 9.30 1.86 -1.79
N GLY A 421 8.30 2.58 -1.24
CA GLY A 421 8.51 3.46 -0.09
C GLY A 421 9.10 2.73 1.12
N GLY A 422 8.73 1.46 1.32
CA GLY A 422 9.29 0.62 2.39
C GLY A 422 10.77 0.29 2.15
N ILE A 423 11.14 -0.03 0.92
CA ILE A 423 12.54 -0.28 0.53
C ILE A 423 13.36 1.00 0.69
N VAL A 424 12.85 2.14 0.22
CA VAL A 424 13.50 3.45 0.38
C VAL A 424 13.73 3.75 1.86
N ALA A 425 12.71 3.62 2.72
CA ALA A 425 12.85 3.83 4.16
C ALA A 425 13.92 2.91 4.79
N GLY A 426 13.93 1.63 4.43
CA GLY A 426 14.95 0.68 4.88
C GLY A 426 16.36 1.07 4.42
N TYR A 427 16.51 1.56 3.19
CA TYR A 427 17.79 2.03 2.67
C TYR A 427 18.26 3.30 3.34
N GLU A 428 17.37 4.26 3.54
CA GLU A 428 17.67 5.51 4.22
C GLU A 428 18.20 5.29 5.64
N VAL A 429 17.60 4.37 6.40
CA VAL A 429 18.10 4.00 7.71
C VAL A 429 19.45 3.26 7.62
N ALA A 430 19.58 2.31 6.69
CA ALA A 430 20.84 1.59 6.51
C ALA A 430 22.02 2.51 6.15
N ASP A 431 21.77 3.58 5.39
CA ASP A 431 22.76 4.59 4.98
C ASP A 431 23.22 5.41 6.18
N ARG A 432 22.28 5.87 7.01
CA ARG A 432 22.61 6.62 8.24
C ARG A 432 23.40 5.79 9.25
N ILE A 433 23.06 4.50 9.40
CA ILE A 433 23.82 3.59 10.28
C ILE A 433 25.24 3.36 9.75
N ASP A 434 25.40 3.15 8.45
CA ASP A 434 26.72 2.96 7.82
C ASP A 434 27.60 4.21 7.97
N ASP A 435 27.04 5.40 7.80
CA ASP A 435 27.77 6.66 7.97
C ASP A 435 28.18 6.91 9.43
N ARG A 436 27.48 6.31 10.41
CA ARG A 436 27.78 6.42 11.85
C ARG A 436 28.94 5.51 12.29
N LEU A 437 29.02 4.29 11.75
CA LEU A 437 29.93 3.21 12.19
C LEU A 437 31.28 3.24 11.46
#